data_AF-B0SQ48-F1
#
_entry.id   AF-B0SQ48-F1
#
_cell.length_a   1.000
_cell.length_b   1.000
_cell.length_c   1.000
_cell.angle_alpha   90.00
_cell.angle_beta   90.00
_cell.angle_gamma   90.00
#
_symmetry.space_group_name_H-M   'P 1'
#
loop_
_entity.id
_entity.type
_entity.pdbx_description
1 polymer ?
#
loop_
_entity_poly.entity_id
_entity_poly.type
_entity_poly.pdbx_seq_one_letter_code
_entity_poly.pdbx_strand_id
1 'polypeptide(L)'
;MFQRDIFNYYLFLFLIPLLFPLTAEPKSLNAHNDSFEYVFTTQMDSRISQNRTPIFVYGRLEKNGKIKLTREMIPKSSLLMIVPSFSVWNGPMNPTFVNHFSQSIELFLKTNPTAKGFVLDAEFGANQTKHSYTDFVCSIHKLIKTKDSHLQFHLTLFPPNHPDQHDYYNWDELYLCSDAWFIMFYDEHNPRTKSGPVSTSNWIESNLVAIERKLLQENGTYTVSIASIRKKFFLGLPLYGYGKNKAGKFGKVIPLKMFTESKEFQTSFEDFLKINTKKDEIYLPTKYFLHHWKKESRRLGYGGVAYWREEFLGNQKLQND
;
A
#
# COMPACT_ATOMS: atom_id res chain seq x y z
N MET A 1 73.66 11.97 -29.55
CA MET A 1 73.42 12.92 -30.65
C MET A 1 72.02 12.63 -31.16
N PHE A 2 71.06 13.39 -30.63
CA PHE A 2 69.63 13.36 -30.92
C PHE A 2 69.36 14.04 -32.26
N GLN A 3 68.41 13.52 -33.07
CA GLN A 3 67.47 14.38 -33.80
C GLN A 3 66.34 13.62 -34.51
N ARG A 4 65.15 14.24 -34.44
CA ARG A 4 63.88 14.02 -35.16
C ARG A 4 62.96 12.99 -34.51
N ASP A 5 62.08 13.37 -33.57
CA ASP A 5 60.97 14.35 -33.61
C ASP A 5 59.95 14.06 -34.72
N ILE A 6 58.71 13.72 -34.31
CA ILE A 6 57.46 14.47 -34.57
C ILE A 6 56.25 13.52 -34.55
N PHE A 7 55.40 13.77 -33.54
CA PHE A 7 53.96 13.49 -33.49
C PHE A 7 53.49 12.04 -33.36
N ASN A 8 53.16 11.66 -32.11
CA ASN A 8 51.85 11.09 -31.79
C ASN A 8 51.55 11.31 -30.30
N TYR A 9 51.28 12.58 -29.97
CA TYR A 9 50.44 12.90 -28.82
C TYR A 9 49.02 12.46 -29.15
N TYR A 10 48.69 11.19 -28.92
CA TYR A 10 47.30 10.81 -28.68
C TYR A 10 46.91 11.32 -27.30
N LEU A 11 46.61 12.62 -27.30
CA LEU A 11 45.47 13.22 -26.63
C LEU A 11 44.75 12.26 -25.68
N PHE A 12 45.19 12.26 -24.43
CA PHE A 12 44.37 11.95 -23.26
C PHE A 12 43.24 13.00 -23.20
N LEU A 13 42.32 12.93 -24.16
CA LEU A 13 40.98 13.48 -24.00
C LEU A 13 40.35 12.61 -22.93
N PHE A 14 40.34 13.16 -21.72
CA PHE A 14 39.33 12.89 -20.71
C PHE A 14 37.97 12.67 -21.39
N LEU A 15 37.64 11.43 -21.69
CA LEU A 15 36.26 10.97 -21.72
C LEU A 15 35.79 11.04 -20.26
N ILE A 16 35.51 12.27 -19.81
CA ILE A 16 34.52 12.48 -18.78
C ILE A 16 33.28 11.82 -19.36
N PRO A 17 32.78 10.70 -18.82
CA PRO A 17 31.42 10.34 -19.13
C PRO A 17 30.64 11.57 -18.72
N LEU A 18 29.96 12.20 -19.68
CA LEU A 18 28.88 13.13 -19.42
C LEU A 18 27.90 12.37 -18.51
N LEU A 19 28.19 12.39 -17.22
CA LEU A 19 27.26 12.28 -16.12
C LEU A 19 26.39 13.51 -16.30
N PHE A 20 25.49 13.45 -17.29
CA PHE A 20 24.22 14.11 -17.12
C PHE A 20 23.69 13.51 -15.82
N PRO A 21 23.53 14.29 -14.74
CA PRO A 21 22.53 13.89 -13.79
C PRO A 21 21.25 13.92 -14.63
N LEU A 22 20.78 12.74 -15.01
CA LEU A 22 19.37 12.56 -15.35
C LEU A 22 18.63 12.87 -14.05
N THR A 23 18.52 14.16 -13.71
CA THR A 23 17.42 14.71 -12.96
C THR A 23 16.21 14.61 -13.88
N ALA A 24 15.87 13.39 -14.28
CA ALA A 24 14.51 13.10 -14.64
C ALA A 24 13.78 13.29 -13.32
N GLU A 25 13.19 14.48 -13.13
CA GLU A 25 12.03 14.57 -12.26
C GLU A 25 11.16 13.37 -12.63
N PRO A 26 10.78 12.50 -11.67
CA PRO A 26 9.90 11.40 -11.97
C PRO A 26 8.71 12.00 -12.71
N LYS A 27 8.54 11.59 -13.99
CA LYS A 27 7.51 12.08 -14.90
C LYS A 27 6.29 12.39 -14.07
N SER A 28 5.89 13.66 -14.05
CA SER A 28 4.79 14.13 -13.22
C SER A 28 3.67 13.10 -13.31
N LEU A 29 3.43 12.40 -12.20
CA LEU A 29 2.27 11.55 -12.07
C LEU A 29 1.09 12.47 -12.41
N ASN A 30 0.43 12.20 -13.53
CA ASN A 30 -0.84 12.80 -13.89
C ASN A 30 -1.86 12.38 -12.82
N ALA A 31 -1.76 12.99 -11.65
CA ALA A 31 -2.53 12.72 -10.44
C ALA A 31 -3.97 13.24 -10.54
N HIS A 32 -4.45 13.54 -11.76
CA HIS A 32 -5.70 14.23 -11.98
C HIS A 32 -6.91 13.31 -12.15
N ASN A 33 -6.75 11.98 -12.13
CA ASN A 33 -7.88 11.03 -12.29
C ASN A 33 -7.92 9.88 -11.26
N ASP A 34 -7.12 9.92 -10.20
CA ASP A 34 -7.21 8.91 -9.14
C ASP A 34 -8.29 9.24 -8.11
N SER A 35 -8.98 8.20 -7.67
CA SER A 35 -10.01 8.34 -6.64
C SER A 35 -9.36 8.74 -5.32
N PHE A 36 -9.96 9.71 -4.65
CA PHE A 36 -9.56 10.09 -3.30
C PHE A 36 -9.89 8.99 -2.26
N GLU A 37 -10.83 8.10 -2.58
CA GLU A 37 -11.26 7.03 -1.69
C GLU A 37 -11.15 5.66 -2.37
N TYR A 38 -10.40 4.77 -1.75
CA TYR A 38 -10.36 3.36 -2.09
C TYR A 38 -11.10 2.53 -1.06
N VAL A 39 -11.61 1.38 -1.48
CA VAL A 39 -12.18 0.40 -0.55
C VAL A 39 -11.83 -1.01 -0.98
N PHE A 40 -11.31 -1.80 -0.04
CA PHE A 40 -11.06 -3.21 -0.28
C PHE A 40 -12.37 -3.99 -0.23
N THR A 41 -12.54 -4.97 -1.11
CA THR A 41 -13.75 -5.80 -1.12
C THR A 41 -13.54 -7.16 -1.76
N THR A 42 -14.35 -8.12 -1.31
CA THR A 42 -14.57 -9.44 -1.88
C THR A 42 -15.98 -9.57 -2.48
N GLN A 43 -16.71 -8.47 -2.68
CA GLN A 43 -18.05 -8.45 -3.27
C GLN A 43 -18.08 -7.73 -4.62
N MET A 44 -18.42 -8.47 -5.68
CA MET A 44 -18.56 -7.94 -7.05
C MET A 44 -19.80 -7.06 -7.25
N ASP A 45 -20.90 -7.41 -6.58
CA ASP A 45 -22.20 -6.76 -6.72
C ASP A 45 -22.43 -5.66 -5.69
N SER A 46 -21.39 -5.33 -4.91
CA SER A 46 -21.51 -4.22 -3.99
C SER A 46 -21.93 -3.00 -4.82
N ARG A 47 -23.04 -2.37 -4.44
CA ARG A 47 -23.39 -1.04 -4.90
C ARG A 47 -22.35 -0.11 -4.29
N ILE A 48 -21.09 -0.25 -4.73
CA ILE A 48 -19.94 0.47 -4.23
C ILE A 48 -20.39 1.91 -4.26
N SER A 49 -20.47 2.49 -3.07
CA SER A 49 -21.03 3.80 -2.88
C SER A 49 -20.40 4.72 -3.93
N GLN A 50 -21.25 5.36 -4.74
CA GLN A 50 -20.82 6.32 -5.76
C GLN A 50 -19.68 7.16 -5.18
N ASN A 51 -18.52 7.18 -5.86
CA ASN A 51 -17.27 7.90 -5.52
C ASN A 51 -16.17 7.12 -4.77
N ARG A 52 -16.22 5.79 -4.66
CA ARG A 52 -15.07 4.97 -4.20
C ARG A 52 -14.55 4.06 -5.31
N THR A 53 -13.24 3.90 -5.40
CA THR A 53 -12.62 2.89 -6.29
C THR A 53 -12.44 1.58 -5.53
N PRO A 54 -13.03 0.47 -6.01
CA PRO A 54 -12.83 -0.82 -5.38
C PRO A 54 -11.44 -1.38 -5.64
N ILE A 55 -10.91 -2.04 -4.62
CA ILE A 55 -9.74 -2.92 -4.69
C ILE A 55 -10.24 -4.34 -4.42
N PHE A 56 -10.19 -5.20 -5.44
CA PHE A 56 -10.73 -6.55 -5.35
C PHE A 56 -9.69 -7.53 -4.81
N VAL A 57 -10.01 -8.16 -3.67
CA VAL A 57 -9.11 -9.11 -2.99
C VAL A 57 -9.31 -10.52 -3.53
N TYR A 58 -8.86 -10.76 -4.77
CA TYR A 58 -9.10 -12.03 -5.49
C TYR A 58 -7.87 -12.62 -6.19
N GLY A 59 -6.76 -11.89 -6.23
CA GLY A 59 -5.53 -12.37 -6.85
C GLY A 59 -4.67 -13.14 -5.85
N ARG A 60 -4.19 -14.31 -6.26
CA ARG A 60 -3.14 -15.04 -5.55
C ARG A 60 -1.94 -15.23 -6.46
N LEU A 61 -0.77 -14.75 -6.03
CA LEU A 61 0.48 -14.99 -6.76
C LEU A 61 1.13 -16.29 -6.29
N GLU A 62 1.31 -17.22 -7.21
CA GLU A 62 1.93 -18.52 -6.97
C GLU A 62 3.46 -18.45 -7.08
N LYS A 63 4.15 -19.42 -6.48
CA LYS A 63 5.63 -19.51 -6.50
C LYS A 63 6.23 -19.58 -7.90
N ASN A 64 5.45 -20.04 -8.88
CA ASN A 64 5.85 -20.17 -10.26
C ASN A 64 5.56 -18.91 -11.10
N GLY A 65 5.09 -17.80 -10.48
CA GLY A 65 4.78 -16.55 -11.16
C GLY A 65 3.33 -16.42 -11.64
N LYS A 66 2.51 -17.47 -11.59
CA LYS A 66 1.11 -17.38 -12.03
C LYS A 66 0.27 -16.56 -11.07
N ILE A 67 -0.55 -15.67 -11.60
CA ILE A 67 -1.63 -15.01 -10.84
C ILE A 67 -2.89 -15.85 -11.00
N LYS A 68 -3.27 -16.55 -9.92
CA LYS A 68 -4.54 -17.26 -9.86
C LYS A 68 -5.62 -16.33 -9.37
N LEU A 69 -6.65 -16.12 -10.20
CA LEU A 69 -7.82 -15.37 -9.80
C LEU A 69 -8.85 -16.31 -9.19
N THR A 70 -9.49 -15.91 -8.10
CA THR A 70 -10.67 -16.63 -7.58
C THR A 70 -11.93 -16.36 -8.44
N ARG A 71 -11.89 -15.34 -9.29
CA ARG A 71 -12.95 -14.95 -10.24
C ARG A 71 -12.33 -14.34 -11.50
N GLU A 72 -12.86 -14.66 -12.68
CA GLU A 72 -12.21 -14.31 -13.96
C GLU A 72 -12.34 -12.82 -14.35
N MET A 73 -13.50 -12.22 -14.08
CA MET A 73 -13.77 -10.82 -14.40
C MET A 73 -13.74 -9.95 -13.15
N ILE A 74 -13.04 -8.82 -13.21
CA ILE A 74 -13.13 -7.73 -12.23
C ILE A 74 -13.89 -6.54 -12.83
N PRO A 75 -14.71 -5.84 -12.03
CA PRO A 75 -15.42 -4.65 -12.47
C PRO A 75 -14.52 -3.56 -13.06
N LYS A 76 -15.11 -2.74 -13.94
CA LYS A 76 -14.39 -1.66 -14.63
C LYS A 76 -13.79 -0.64 -13.65
N SER A 77 -12.67 -0.03 -14.02
CA SER A 77 -12.01 1.04 -13.27
C SER A 77 -11.60 0.67 -11.84
N SER A 78 -11.24 -0.59 -11.62
CA SER A 78 -10.84 -1.16 -10.33
C SER A 78 -9.38 -1.59 -10.30
N LEU A 79 -8.86 -1.84 -9.09
CA LEU A 79 -7.57 -2.49 -8.89
C LEU A 79 -7.77 -3.95 -8.46
N LEU A 80 -6.88 -4.84 -8.90
CA LEU A 80 -6.79 -6.20 -8.39
C LEU A 80 -5.72 -6.28 -7.30
N MET A 81 -6.12 -6.66 -6.09
CA MET A 81 -5.16 -7.02 -5.05
C MET A 81 -4.66 -8.45 -5.25
N ILE A 82 -3.34 -8.59 -5.24
CA ILE A 82 -2.59 -9.83 -5.37
C ILE A 82 -1.91 -10.11 -4.04
N VAL A 83 -2.32 -11.21 -3.41
CA VAL A 83 -1.68 -11.73 -2.20
C VAL A 83 -0.77 -12.88 -2.62
N PRO A 84 0.56 -12.78 -2.50
CA PRO A 84 1.40 -13.90 -2.87
C PRO A 84 1.32 -15.01 -1.84
N SER A 85 1.52 -16.24 -2.30
CA SER A 85 1.69 -17.37 -1.41
C SER A 85 2.94 -17.16 -0.57
N PHE A 86 2.84 -17.33 0.76
CA PHE A 86 4.00 -17.26 1.65
C PHE A 86 5.20 -18.00 1.03
N SER A 87 6.34 -17.31 0.93
CA SER A 87 7.61 -17.71 0.26
C SER A 87 7.79 -17.47 -1.24
N VAL A 88 6.90 -16.79 -1.96
CA VAL A 88 7.15 -16.43 -3.37
C VAL A 88 8.39 -15.54 -3.53
N TRP A 89 8.68 -14.66 -2.56
CA TRP A 89 9.76 -13.67 -2.63
C TRP A 89 11.00 -14.03 -1.79
N ASN A 90 11.17 -15.30 -1.42
CA ASN A 90 12.34 -15.77 -0.65
C ASN A 90 13.58 -16.04 -1.53
N GLY A 91 13.51 -15.78 -2.83
CA GLY A 91 14.60 -16.02 -3.77
C GLY A 91 14.41 -15.23 -5.05
N PRO A 92 15.46 -15.16 -5.90
CA PRO A 92 15.42 -14.43 -7.14
C PRO A 92 14.36 -15.01 -8.09
N MET A 93 13.71 -14.13 -8.85
CA MET A 93 12.76 -14.56 -9.90
C MET A 93 13.50 -15.32 -10.98
N ASN A 94 13.24 -16.63 -11.10
CA ASN A 94 13.78 -17.43 -12.19
C ASN A 94 13.03 -17.14 -13.52
N PRO A 95 13.59 -17.53 -14.68
CA PRO A 95 12.96 -17.26 -15.98
C PRO A 95 11.54 -17.82 -16.11
N THR A 96 11.24 -18.97 -15.49
CA THR A 96 9.90 -19.56 -15.46
C THR A 96 8.90 -18.66 -14.74
N PHE A 97 9.29 -18.11 -13.58
CA PHE A 97 8.51 -17.14 -12.84
C PHE A 97 8.19 -15.92 -13.70
N VAL A 98 9.21 -15.32 -14.30
CA VAL A 98 9.08 -14.13 -15.15
C VAL A 98 8.12 -14.39 -16.30
N ASN A 99 8.26 -15.52 -16.99
CA ASN A 99 7.41 -15.88 -18.12
C ASN A 99 5.94 -16.07 -17.70
N HIS A 100 5.67 -16.84 -16.64
CA HIS A 100 4.31 -17.05 -16.17
C HIS A 100 3.66 -15.77 -15.61
N PHE A 101 4.43 -14.92 -14.94
CA PHE A 101 3.93 -13.64 -14.44
C PHE A 101 3.57 -12.71 -15.60
N SER A 102 4.45 -12.61 -16.60
CA SER A 102 4.21 -11.92 -17.86
C SER A 102 2.92 -12.39 -18.55
N GLN A 103 2.74 -13.71 -18.71
CA GLN A 103 1.53 -14.29 -19.30
C GLN A 103 0.27 -13.99 -18.47
N SER A 104 0.40 -13.96 -17.14
CA SER A 104 -0.72 -13.63 -16.26
C SER A 104 -1.16 -12.18 -16.40
N ILE A 105 -0.22 -11.24 -16.59
CA ILE A 105 -0.54 -9.82 -16.87
C ILE A 105 -1.25 -9.70 -18.22
N GLU A 106 -0.76 -10.37 -19.26
CA GLU A 106 -1.39 -10.35 -20.60
C GLU A 106 -2.82 -10.88 -20.56
N LEU A 107 -3.04 -12.00 -19.87
CA LEU A 107 -4.38 -12.57 -19.69
C LEU A 107 -5.29 -11.62 -18.90
N PHE A 108 -4.75 -10.99 -17.86
CA PHE A 108 -5.48 -10.01 -17.05
C PHE A 108 -5.92 -8.82 -17.89
N LEU A 109 -5.01 -8.22 -18.67
CA LEU A 109 -5.32 -7.09 -19.56
C LEU A 109 -6.34 -7.47 -20.63
N LYS A 110 -6.24 -8.67 -21.20
CA LYS A 110 -7.20 -9.17 -22.19
C LYS A 110 -8.60 -9.34 -21.59
N THR A 111 -8.68 -9.86 -20.37
CA THR A 111 -9.95 -10.19 -19.71
C THR A 111 -10.58 -8.96 -19.03
N ASN A 112 -9.74 -8.02 -18.60
CA ASN A 112 -10.12 -6.85 -17.81
C ASN A 112 -9.48 -5.56 -18.37
N PRO A 113 -9.78 -5.19 -19.63
CA PRO A 113 -9.08 -4.10 -20.33
C PRO A 113 -9.28 -2.71 -19.72
N THR A 114 -10.24 -2.56 -18.81
CA THR A 114 -10.53 -1.31 -18.09
C THR A 114 -10.03 -1.32 -16.64
N ALA A 115 -9.28 -2.34 -16.23
CA ALA A 115 -8.67 -2.37 -14.91
C ALA A 115 -7.55 -1.33 -14.81
N LYS A 116 -7.39 -0.70 -13.65
CA LYS A 116 -6.36 0.29 -13.42
C LYS A 116 -4.99 -0.34 -13.16
N GLY A 117 -4.96 -1.56 -12.63
CA GLY A 117 -3.73 -2.27 -12.30
C GLY A 117 -3.83 -3.10 -11.03
N PHE A 118 -2.73 -3.18 -10.30
CA PHE A 118 -2.51 -4.15 -9.24
C PHE A 118 -2.18 -3.50 -7.91
N VAL A 119 -2.61 -4.13 -6.82
CA VAL A 119 -2.15 -3.87 -5.46
C VAL A 119 -1.42 -5.12 -4.98
N LEU A 120 -0.14 -5.02 -4.62
CA LEU A 120 0.58 -6.13 -4.02
C LEU A 120 0.41 -6.09 -2.51
N ASP A 121 -0.12 -7.17 -1.94
CA ASP A 121 -0.20 -7.39 -0.50
C ASP A 121 0.64 -8.57 -0.07
N ALA A 122 1.92 -8.25 0.12
CA ALA A 122 2.96 -9.21 0.45
C ALA A 122 3.37 -8.99 1.92
N GLU A 123 2.59 -9.60 2.82
CA GLU A 123 2.89 -9.60 4.24
C GLU A 123 3.96 -10.64 4.61
N PHE A 124 4.85 -10.26 5.52
CA PHE A 124 6.05 -11.04 5.81
C PHE A 124 5.85 -12.28 6.67
N GLY A 125 6.66 -13.29 6.36
CA GLY A 125 6.98 -14.43 7.22
C GLY A 125 8.36 -14.32 7.87
N ALA A 126 8.63 -15.17 8.86
CA ALA A 126 9.79 -15.08 9.76
C ALA A 126 11.19 -15.13 9.10
N ASN A 127 11.31 -15.61 7.86
CA ASN A 127 12.60 -15.88 7.20
C ASN A 127 12.96 -14.88 6.09
N GLN A 128 12.37 -13.68 6.11
CA GLN A 128 12.45 -12.72 5.00
C GLN A 128 13.24 -11.48 5.39
N THR A 129 14.05 -10.98 4.45
CA THR A 129 14.84 -9.76 4.62
C THR A 129 14.22 -8.57 3.88
N LYS A 130 14.48 -7.36 4.40
CA LYS A 130 14.23 -6.07 3.72
C LYS A 130 14.63 -6.09 2.25
N HIS A 131 15.88 -6.47 2.00
CA HIS A 131 16.48 -6.46 0.67
C HIS A 131 15.79 -7.43 -0.29
N SER A 132 15.56 -8.67 0.13
CA SER A 132 14.90 -9.68 -0.71
C SER A 132 13.49 -9.27 -1.13
N TYR A 133 12.76 -8.57 -0.25
CA TYR A 133 11.46 -8.02 -0.62
C TYR A 133 11.57 -6.87 -1.60
N THR A 134 12.47 -5.92 -1.34
CA THR A 134 12.67 -4.79 -2.23
C THR A 134 13.03 -5.25 -3.64
N ASP A 135 13.98 -6.18 -3.77
CA ASP A 135 14.36 -6.78 -5.04
C ASP A 135 13.16 -7.41 -5.75
N PHE A 136 12.34 -8.15 -5.00
CA PHE A 136 11.13 -8.77 -5.54
C PHE A 136 10.13 -7.72 -6.03
N VAL A 137 9.83 -6.71 -5.22
CA VAL A 137 8.89 -5.63 -5.56
C VAL A 137 9.37 -4.85 -6.77
N CYS A 138 10.63 -4.45 -6.81
CA CYS A 138 11.23 -3.74 -7.94
C CYS A 138 11.21 -4.56 -9.22
N SER A 139 11.44 -5.88 -9.12
CA SER A 139 11.34 -6.79 -10.24
C SER A 139 9.90 -6.92 -10.75
N ILE A 140 8.91 -7.08 -9.86
CA ILE A 140 7.49 -7.11 -10.24
C ILE A 140 7.09 -5.80 -10.92
N HIS A 141 7.45 -4.65 -10.33
CA HIS A 141 7.17 -3.33 -10.87
C HIS A 141 7.72 -3.18 -12.28
N LYS A 142 9.00 -3.53 -12.49
CA LYS A 142 9.63 -3.49 -13.82
C LYS A 142 8.88 -4.35 -14.83
N LEU A 143 8.47 -5.56 -14.45
CA LEU A 143 7.73 -6.47 -15.33
C LEU A 143 6.36 -5.89 -15.72
N ILE A 144 5.63 -5.32 -14.76
CA ILE A 144 4.35 -4.65 -15.02
C ILE A 144 4.54 -3.48 -15.98
N LYS A 145 5.47 -2.57 -15.69
CA LYS A 145 5.72 -1.38 -16.52
C LYS A 145 6.27 -1.72 -17.91
N THR A 146 6.97 -2.85 -18.06
CA THR A 146 7.41 -3.35 -19.38
C THR A 146 6.23 -3.83 -20.22
N LYS A 147 5.19 -4.39 -19.59
CA LYS A 147 3.98 -4.85 -20.29
C LYS A 147 3.05 -3.72 -20.65
N ASP A 148 2.82 -2.82 -19.71
CA ASP A 148 2.02 -1.63 -19.93
C ASP A 148 2.45 -0.56 -18.92
N SER A 149 3.01 0.55 -19.44
CA SER A 149 3.47 1.66 -18.60
C SER A 149 2.35 2.41 -17.89
N HIS A 150 1.10 2.25 -18.34
CA HIS A 150 -0.08 2.88 -17.75
C HIS A 150 -0.70 2.06 -16.62
N LEU A 151 -0.36 0.77 -16.49
CA LEU A 151 -0.82 -0.04 -15.37
C LEU A 151 -0.28 0.50 -14.05
N GLN A 152 -1.17 0.76 -13.11
CA GLN A 152 -0.84 1.13 -11.74
C GLN A 152 -0.32 -0.09 -10.97
N PHE A 153 0.71 0.12 -10.16
CA PHE A 153 1.26 -0.86 -9.24
C PHE A 153 1.42 -0.24 -7.86
N HIS A 154 0.50 -0.61 -6.97
CA HIS A 154 0.45 -0.12 -5.60
C HIS A 154 0.92 -1.18 -4.62
N LEU A 155 1.42 -0.76 -3.46
CA LEU A 155 1.83 -1.65 -2.37
C LEU A 155 0.92 -1.46 -1.15
N THR A 156 0.57 -2.52 -0.45
CA THR A 156 0.14 -2.41 0.96
C THR A 156 1.37 -2.55 1.86
N LEU A 157 1.53 -1.65 2.81
CA LEU A 157 2.72 -1.60 3.68
C LEU A 157 2.31 -1.43 5.13
N PHE A 158 2.93 -2.19 6.03
CA PHE A 158 2.83 -1.93 7.45
C PHE A 158 3.50 -0.61 7.83
N PRO A 159 2.94 0.16 8.77
CA PRO A 159 3.62 1.33 9.31
C PRO A 159 4.88 0.93 10.11
N PRO A 160 5.91 1.81 10.21
CA PRO A 160 7.16 1.49 10.92
C PRO A 160 6.98 0.97 12.35
N ASN A 161 6.01 1.49 13.10
CA ASN A 161 5.72 1.09 14.47
C ASN A 161 4.62 0.02 14.55
N HIS A 162 4.43 -0.80 13.52
CA HIS A 162 3.49 -1.92 13.56
C HIS A 162 3.99 -3.04 14.50
N PRO A 163 3.12 -3.60 15.38
CA PRO A 163 3.55 -4.56 16.39
C PRO A 163 4.12 -5.88 15.84
N ASP A 164 3.68 -6.31 14.66
CA ASP A 164 4.15 -7.57 14.07
C ASP A 164 5.31 -7.38 13.08
N GLN A 165 5.51 -6.17 12.53
CA GLN A 165 6.44 -5.92 11.42
C GLN A 165 7.13 -4.56 11.58
N HIS A 166 7.84 -4.41 12.70
CA HIS A 166 8.51 -3.17 13.06
C HIS A 166 9.62 -2.80 12.09
N ASP A 167 9.53 -1.59 11.54
CA ASP A 167 10.41 -0.98 10.56
C ASP A 167 10.82 -1.94 9.45
N TYR A 168 9.86 -2.62 8.85
CA TYR A 168 10.14 -3.76 7.99
C TYR A 168 10.74 -3.39 6.62
N TYR A 169 10.54 -2.19 6.10
CA TYR A 169 10.77 -1.90 4.67
C TYR A 169 12.00 -1.02 4.38
N ASN A 170 12.59 -1.17 3.20
CA ASN A 170 13.49 -0.15 2.61
C ASN A 170 12.63 0.88 1.88
N TRP A 171 12.18 1.89 2.62
CA TRP A 171 11.18 2.85 2.18
C TRP A 171 11.62 3.64 0.94
N ASP A 172 12.88 4.05 0.89
CA ASP A 172 13.52 4.78 -0.20
C ASP A 172 13.51 4.00 -1.52
N GLU A 173 13.98 2.76 -1.50
CA GLU A 173 14.02 1.90 -2.68
C GLU A 173 12.60 1.55 -3.17
N LEU A 174 11.69 1.21 -2.24
CA LEU A 174 10.30 0.90 -2.58
C LEU A 174 9.56 2.11 -3.19
N TYR A 175 9.97 3.34 -2.84
CA TYR A 175 9.33 4.56 -3.36
C TYR A 175 9.55 4.69 -4.87
N LEU A 176 10.68 4.18 -5.37
CA LEU A 176 10.99 4.12 -6.80
C LEU A 176 10.28 2.95 -7.51
N CYS A 177 9.92 1.91 -6.76
CA CYS A 177 9.40 0.65 -7.28
C CYS A 177 7.88 0.51 -7.17
N SER A 178 7.15 1.62 -7.09
CA SER A 178 5.69 1.64 -7.01
C SER A 178 5.11 3.01 -7.37
N ASP A 179 3.83 3.03 -7.78
CA ASP A 179 3.11 4.26 -8.09
C ASP A 179 2.46 4.88 -6.85
N ALA A 180 1.95 4.06 -5.93
CA ALA A 180 1.32 4.49 -4.69
C ALA A 180 1.41 3.42 -3.59
N TRP A 181 1.21 3.85 -2.34
CA TRP A 181 1.21 3.01 -1.14
C TRP A 181 -0.11 3.12 -0.40
N PHE A 182 -0.67 1.99 -0.01
CA PHE A 182 -1.71 1.86 1.00
C PHE A 182 -1.03 1.52 2.32
N ILE A 183 -0.83 2.52 3.18
CA ILE A 183 -0.19 2.30 4.47
C ILE A 183 -1.26 1.78 5.43
N MET A 184 -1.07 0.58 5.97
CA MET A 184 -2.04 -0.14 6.78
C MET A 184 -2.10 0.43 8.21
N PHE A 185 -2.70 1.60 8.36
CA PHE A 185 -2.94 2.26 9.64
C PHE A 185 -4.09 1.62 10.41
N TYR A 186 -3.94 0.33 10.67
CA TYR A 186 -4.77 -0.49 11.53
C TYR A 186 -3.90 -1.57 12.16
N ASP A 187 -4.47 -2.34 13.09
CA ASP A 187 -3.75 -3.36 13.85
C ASP A 187 -2.65 -2.82 14.79
N GLU A 188 -2.75 -1.55 15.22
CA GLU A 188 -1.98 -1.01 16.35
C GLU A 188 -2.12 -1.92 17.58
N HIS A 189 -3.38 -2.27 17.88
CA HIS A 189 -3.72 -3.40 18.72
C HIS A 189 -4.48 -4.46 17.92
N ASN A 190 -3.98 -5.69 17.93
CA ASN A 190 -4.51 -6.82 17.18
C ASN A 190 -4.79 -8.02 18.10
N PRO A 191 -5.29 -9.17 17.61
CA PRO A 191 -5.64 -10.31 18.46
C PRO A 191 -4.49 -10.87 19.29
N ARG A 192 -3.24 -10.63 18.90
CA ARG A 192 -2.01 -11.12 19.55
C ARG A 192 -1.42 -10.13 20.57
N THR A 193 -1.76 -8.85 20.49
CA THR A 193 -1.22 -7.83 21.41
C THR A 193 -2.10 -7.64 22.64
N LYS A 194 -1.80 -6.64 23.50
CA LYS A 194 -2.68 -6.23 24.60
C LYS A 194 -3.97 -5.62 24.06
N SER A 195 -5.05 -5.63 24.84
CA SER A 195 -6.28 -4.91 24.46
C SER A 195 -6.00 -3.42 24.25
N GLY A 196 -6.65 -2.84 23.24
CA GLY A 196 -6.51 -1.44 22.90
C GLY A 196 -7.15 -1.10 21.55
N PRO A 197 -7.08 0.17 21.14
CA PRO A 197 -7.62 0.66 19.88
C PRO A 197 -6.98 -0.04 18.68
N VAL A 198 -7.77 -0.34 17.65
CA VAL A 198 -7.21 -0.89 16.40
C VAL A 198 -6.32 0.14 15.67
N SER A 199 -6.56 1.43 15.90
CA SER A 199 -5.76 2.55 15.42
C SER A 199 -6.07 3.79 16.26
N THR A 200 -5.06 4.66 16.43
CA THR A 200 -5.18 5.99 17.02
C THR A 200 -4.53 7.05 16.12
N SER A 201 -4.97 8.29 16.22
CA SER A 201 -4.44 9.42 15.46
C SER A 201 -2.97 9.68 15.78
N ASN A 202 -2.59 9.63 17.06
CA ASN A 202 -1.19 9.75 17.48
C ASN A 202 -0.29 8.70 16.83
N TRP A 203 -0.77 7.45 16.72
CA TRP A 203 -0.02 6.39 16.08
C TRP A 203 0.14 6.63 14.58
N ILE A 204 -0.93 7.06 13.88
CA ILE A 204 -0.85 7.42 12.46
C ILE A 204 0.15 8.57 12.23
N GLU A 205 0.02 9.66 12.99
CA GLU A 205 0.89 10.84 12.87
C GLU A 205 2.37 10.49 13.07
N SER A 206 2.69 9.76 14.14
CA SER A 206 4.08 9.39 14.44
C SER A 206 4.70 8.52 13.34
N ASN A 207 3.92 7.59 12.77
CA ASN A 207 4.38 6.75 11.68
C ASN A 207 4.55 7.53 10.37
N LEU A 208 3.62 8.42 10.04
CA LEU A 208 3.75 9.29 8.86
C LEU A 208 5.00 10.16 8.96
N VAL A 209 5.22 10.81 10.11
CA VAL A 209 6.44 11.61 10.35
C VAL A 209 7.70 10.77 10.19
N ALA A 210 7.71 9.51 10.66
CA ALA A 210 8.85 8.62 10.51
C ALA A 210 9.13 8.27 9.05
N ILE A 211 8.11 7.91 8.27
CA ILE A 211 8.25 7.58 6.84
C ILE A 211 8.69 8.82 6.05
N GLU A 212 8.03 9.95 6.25
CA GLU A 212 8.34 11.22 5.56
C GLU A 212 9.77 11.66 5.84
N ARG A 213 10.21 11.56 7.11
CA ARG A 213 11.58 11.89 7.48
C ARG A 213 12.59 11.00 6.75
N LYS A 214 12.37 9.68 6.70
CA LYS A 214 13.26 8.75 5.99
C LYS A 214 13.38 9.12 4.51
N LEU A 215 12.26 9.36 3.84
CA LEU A 215 12.23 9.71 2.41
C LEU A 215 12.79 11.12 2.11
N LEU A 216 12.75 12.03 3.07
CA LEU A 216 13.35 13.36 2.94
C LEU A 216 14.86 13.38 3.23
N GLN A 217 15.34 12.51 4.15
CA GLN A 217 16.72 12.53 4.65
C GLN A 217 17.70 11.74 3.78
N GLU A 218 17.22 10.82 2.95
CA GLU A 218 18.06 10.00 2.11
C GLU A 218 17.63 10.18 0.66
N ASN A 219 18.43 10.92 -0.11
CA ASN A 219 18.71 10.58 -1.50
C ASN A 219 19.83 11.48 -1.99
N GLY A 220 21.07 10.98 -1.95
CA GLY A 220 22.21 11.57 -2.66
C GLY A 220 22.04 11.63 -4.19
N THR A 221 20.89 11.18 -4.71
CA THR A 221 20.62 11.00 -6.14
C THR A 221 19.39 11.79 -6.63
N TYR A 222 18.45 12.20 -5.77
CA TYR A 222 17.27 13.00 -6.16
C TYR A 222 16.55 13.64 -4.96
N THR A 223 16.07 14.88 -5.11
CA THR A 223 15.28 15.57 -4.08
C THR A 223 13.79 15.31 -4.29
N VAL A 224 13.12 14.56 -3.40
CA VAL A 224 11.66 14.41 -3.43
C VAL A 224 11.01 15.43 -2.52
N SER A 225 10.09 16.24 -3.06
CA SER A 225 9.32 17.17 -2.22
C SER A 225 8.34 16.42 -1.31
N ILE A 226 8.06 16.99 -0.12
CA ILE A 226 7.04 16.44 0.78
C ILE A 226 5.67 16.30 0.09
N ALA A 227 5.31 17.22 -0.80
CA ALA A 227 4.07 17.15 -1.56
C ALA A 227 4.05 15.94 -2.51
N SER A 228 5.18 15.61 -3.14
CA SER A 228 5.32 14.42 -3.99
C SER A 228 5.30 13.13 -3.19
N ILE A 229 5.89 13.11 -2.00
CA ILE A 229 5.82 11.97 -1.07
C ILE A 229 4.37 11.69 -0.71
N ARG A 230 3.67 12.69 -0.17
CA ARG A 230 2.30 12.54 0.34
C ARG A 230 1.31 12.11 -0.74
N LYS A 231 1.44 12.62 -1.98
CA LYS A 231 0.59 12.21 -3.11
C LYS A 231 0.64 10.71 -3.41
N LYS A 232 1.73 10.01 -3.08
CA LYS A 232 1.81 8.55 -3.22
C LYS A 232 1.10 7.79 -2.09
N PHE A 233 0.76 8.44 -0.98
CA PHE A 233 0.29 7.74 0.22
C PHE A 233 -1.23 7.80 0.35
N PHE A 234 -1.84 6.63 0.45
CA PHE A 234 -3.22 6.42 0.84
C PHE A 234 -3.26 5.88 2.27
N LEU A 235 -4.02 6.54 3.13
CA LEU A 235 -4.11 6.18 4.54
C LEU A 235 -5.10 5.03 4.71
N GLY A 236 -4.60 3.84 5.07
CA GLY A 236 -5.40 2.64 5.29
C GLY A 236 -6.16 2.70 6.60
N LEU A 237 -7.49 2.82 6.58
CA LEU A 237 -8.32 2.99 7.77
C LEU A 237 -9.17 1.74 8.07
N PRO A 238 -9.29 1.32 9.34
CA PRO A 238 -10.09 0.16 9.73
C PRO A 238 -11.58 0.48 9.74
N LEU A 239 -12.38 -0.44 9.20
CA LEU A 239 -13.84 -0.48 9.36
C LEU A 239 -14.27 -1.57 10.33
N TYR A 240 -13.40 -1.93 11.26
CA TYR A 240 -13.60 -2.99 12.24
C TYR A 240 -12.80 -2.67 13.50
N GLY A 241 -12.94 -3.49 14.52
CA GLY A 241 -12.01 -3.53 15.63
C GLY A 241 -11.98 -4.91 16.28
N TYR A 242 -11.55 -4.99 17.53
CA TYR A 242 -11.36 -6.26 18.22
C TYR A 242 -12.11 -6.34 19.53
N GLY A 243 -12.80 -7.47 19.74
CA GLY A 243 -13.33 -7.88 21.03
C GLY A 243 -12.43 -8.92 21.67
N LYS A 244 -11.88 -8.64 22.85
CA LYS A 244 -11.04 -9.58 23.60
C LYS A 244 -11.78 -10.10 24.81
N ASN A 245 -11.86 -11.43 24.91
CA ASN A 245 -12.43 -12.09 26.08
C ASN A 245 -11.56 -11.78 27.31
N LYS A 246 -12.21 -11.36 28.41
CA LYS A 246 -11.55 -11.05 29.69
C LYS A 246 -10.82 -12.24 30.31
N ALA A 247 -11.18 -13.47 29.93
CA ALA A 247 -10.47 -14.70 30.33
C ALA A 247 -9.17 -14.95 29.55
N GLY A 248 -8.88 -14.16 28.51
CA GLY A 248 -7.68 -14.22 27.68
C GLY A 248 -7.62 -15.45 26.77
N LYS A 249 -7.49 -15.23 25.45
CA LYS A 249 -6.75 -16.12 24.54
C LYS A 249 -6.62 -15.55 23.13
N PHE A 250 -7.68 -14.97 22.54
CA PHE A 250 -7.62 -14.35 21.21
C PHE A 250 -8.72 -13.30 21.04
N GLY A 251 -8.42 -12.21 20.33
CA GLY A 251 -9.42 -11.21 19.94
C GLY A 251 -10.25 -11.67 18.73
N LYS A 252 -11.56 -11.47 18.75
CA LYS A 252 -12.44 -11.62 17.58
C LYS A 252 -12.55 -10.30 16.83
N VAL A 253 -12.55 -10.37 15.50
CA VAL A 253 -12.85 -9.21 14.64
C VAL A 253 -14.31 -8.82 14.85
N ILE A 254 -14.56 -7.53 15.09
CA ILE A 254 -15.88 -6.94 15.26
C ILE A 254 -16.10 -5.94 14.13
N PRO A 255 -16.98 -6.25 13.16
CA PRO A 255 -17.34 -5.32 12.09
C PRO A 255 -18.02 -4.05 12.59
N LEU A 256 -17.67 -2.90 12.02
CA LEU A 256 -18.22 -1.60 12.44
C LEU A 256 -19.73 -1.48 12.20
N LYS A 257 -20.27 -2.13 11.16
CA LYS A 257 -21.71 -2.15 10.81
C LYS A 257 -22.65 -2.57 11.95
N MET A 258 -22.13 -3.23 12.97
CA MET A 258 -22.92 -3.60 14.15
C MET A 258 -23.18 -2.42 15.08
N PHE A 259 -22.45 -1.31 14.91
CA PHE A 259 -22.42 -0.15 15.80
C PHE A 259 -22.62 1.18 15.07
N THR A 260 -22.74 1.17 13.73
CA THR A 260 -22.89 2.39 12.94
C THR A 260 -24.11 3.22 13.33
N GLU A 261 -25.16 2.61 13.87
CA GLU A 261 -26.36 3.33 14.35
C GLU A 261 -26.31 3.69 15.83
N SER A 262 -25.27 3.27 16.57
CA SER A 262 -25.20 3.56 18.00
C SER A 262 -24.92 5.04 18.23
N LYS A 263 -25.54 5.62 19.27
CA LYS A 263 -25.34 7.01 19.63
C LYS A 263 -23.87 7.30 19.91
N GLU A 264 -23.20 6.38 20.63
CA GLU A 264 -21.78 6.50 20.97
C GLU A 264 -20.91 6.61 19.72
N PHE A 265 -21.18 5.81 18.68
CA PHE A 265 -20.42 5.87 17.43
C PHE A 265 -20.64 7.18 16.68
N GLN A 266 -21.88 7.69 16.69
CA GLN A 266 -22.27 8.91 15.99
C GLN A 266 -21.82 10.20 16.69
N THR A 267 -21.73 10.21 18.03
CA THR A 267 -21.49 11.43 18.80
C THR A 267 -20.13 11.49 19.51
N SER A 268 -19.33 10.43 19.46
CA SER A 268 -17.99 10.45 20.07
C SER A 268 -17.04 11.39 19.31
N PHE A 269 -16.21 12.11 20.06
CA PHE A 269 -15.10 12.93 19.55
C PHE A 269 -13.72 12.28 19.80
N GLU A 270 -13.71 11.05 20.29
CA GLU A 270 -12.50 10.27 20.51
C GLU A 270 -12.15 9.44 19.27
N ASP A 271 -10.91 8.96 19.17
CA ASP A 271 -10.50 8.09 18.06
C ASP A 271 -11.24 6.74 18.06
N PHE A 272 -11.60 6.25 19.24
CA PHE A 272 -12.18 4.92 19.43
C PHE A 272 -13.26 4.88 20.51
N LEU A 273 -14.14 3.90 20.41
CA LEU A 273 -15.04 3.49 21.47
C LEU A 273 -14.45 2.31 22.21
N LYS A 274 -14.51 2.35 23.55
CA LYS A 274 -14.30 1.20 24.41
C LYS A 274 -15.64 0.70 24.94
N ILE A 275 -16.04 -0.50 24.52
CA ILE A 275 -17.29 -1.12 24.93
C ILE A 275 -16.99 -2.31 25.84
N ASN A 276 -17.43 -2.21 27.09
CA ASN A 276 -17.28 -3.28 28.07
C ASN A 276 -18.55 -4.14 28.10
N THR A 277 -18.42 -5.41 27.78
CA THR A 277 -19.49 -6.40 27.97
C THR A 277 -19.16 -7.31 29.18
N LYS A 278 -20.08 -8.21 29.53
CA LYS A 278 -19.81 -9.23 30.55
C LYS A 278 -18.62 -10.13 30.20
N LYS A 279 -18.43 -10.44 28.91
CA LYS A 279 -17.43 -11.41 28.42
C LYS A 279 -16.21 -10.76 27.77
N ASP A 280 -16.43 -9.66 27.07
CA ASP A 280 -15.45 -9.06 26.18
C ASP A 280 -15.23 -7.58 26.50
N GLU A 281 -14.01 -7.12 26.22
CA GLU A 281 -13.65 -5.72 26.06
C GLU A 281 -13.46 -5.46 24.55
N ILE A 282 -14.22 -4.51 24.00
CA ILE A 282 -14.26 -4.24 22.56
C ILE A 282 -13.74 -2.83 22.30
N TYR A 283 -12.87 -2.70 21.29
CA TYR A 283 -12.38 -1.43 20.78
C TYR A 283 -12.77 -1.27 19.32
N LEU A 284 -13.37 -0.13 18.95
CA LEU A 284 -13.82 0.19 17.59
C LEU A 284 -13.44 1.62 17.21
N PRO A 285 -13.10 1.90 15.94
CA PRO A 285 -12.94 3.28 15.47
C PRO A 285 -14.28 4.01 15.52
N THR A 286 -14.26 5.33 15.75
CA THR A 286 -15.47 6.19 15.76
C THR A 286 -15.76 6.79 14.39
N LYS A 287 -16.97 7.37 14.22
CA LYS A 287 -17.27 8.23 13.05
C LYS A 287 -16.28 9.40 13.00
N TYR A 288 -15.99 10.01 14.15
CA TYR A 288 -15.06 11.13 14.27
C TYR A 288 -13.68 10.78 13.70
N PHE A 289 -13.07 9.66 14.14
CA PHE A 289 -11.76 9.22 13.66
C PHE A 289 -11.69 9.07 12.14
N LEU A 290 -12.68 8.39 11.55
CA LEU A 290 -12.73 8.17 10.10
C LEU A 290 -12.88 9.49 9.32
N HIS A 291 -13.71 10.42 9.82
CA HIS A 291 -13.88 11.74 9.19
C HIS A 291 -12.67 12.64 9.37
N HIS A 292 -12.06 12.62 10.56
CA HIS A 292 -10.84 13.35 10.88
C HIS A 292 -9.74 12.97 9.88
N TRP A 293 -9.42 11.68 9.73
CA TRP A 293 -8.36 11.25 8.82
C TRP A 293 -8.68 11.43 7.34
N LYS A 294 -9.95 11.35 6.95
CA LYS A 294 -10.38 11.75 5.60
C LYS A 294 -10.11 13.23 5.34
N LYS A 295 -10.41 14.10 6.30
CA LYS A 295 -10.19 15.56 6.21
C LYS A 295 -8.69 15.90 6.23
N GLU A 296 -7.95 15.30 7.15
CA GLU A 296 -6.50 15.49 7.27
C GLU A 296 -5.76 14.98 6.04
N SER A 297 -6.19 13.86 5.46
CA SER A 297 -5.69 13.36 4.17
C SER A 297 -5.75 14.43 3.09
N ARG A 298 -6.90 15.11 2.93
CA ARG A 298 -7.05 16.25 1.99
C ARG A 298 -6.18 17.43 2.37
N ARG A 299 -6.24 17.85 3.64
CA ARG A 299 -5.58 19.08 4.13
C ARG A 299 -4.06 19.00 3.97
N LEU A 300 -3.48 17.83 4.23
CA LEU A 300 -2.04 17.61 4.20
C LEU A 300 -1.52 17.20 2.81
N GLY A 301 -2.42 16.94 1.85
CA GLY A 301 -2.08 16.61 0.47
C GLY A 301 -1.69 15.15 0.24
N TYR A 302 -2.23 14.24 1.06
CA TYR A 302 -2.08 12.80 0.85
C TYR A 302 -2.91 12.34 -0.37
N GLY A 303 -2.52 11.22 -0.98
CA GLY A 303 -3.22 10.64 -2.14
C GLY A 303 -4.68 10.30 -1.85
N GLY A 304 -5.00 9.95 -0.60
CA GLY A 304 -6.37 9.71 -0.17
C GLY A 304 -6.48 8.82 1.06
N VAL A 305 -7.61 8.13 1.18
CA VAL A 305 -7.88 7.12 2.20
C VAL A 305 -8.27 5.78 1.56
N ALA A 306 -7.96 4.68 2.21
CA ALA A 306 -8.31 3.33 1.77
C ALA A 306 -8.93 2.53 2.91
N TYR A 307 -10.17 2.08 2.78
CA TYR A 307 -10.88 1.42 3.88
C TYR A 307 -10.75 -0.11 3.83
N TRP A 308 -10.36 -0.71 4.97
CA TRP A 308 -10.38 -2.16 5.17
C TRP A 308 -11.54 -2.59 6.08
N ARG A 309 -12.62 -3.18 5.59
CA ARG A 309 -13.02 -3.35 4.18
C ARG A 309 -14.54 -3.24 4.06
N GLU A 310 -15.07 -3.09 2.84
CA GLU A 310 -16.49 -2.72 2.58
C GLU A 310 -17.50 -3.57 3.36
N GLU A 311 -17.26 -4.88 3.49
CA GLU A 311 -18.17 -5.81 4.16
C GLU A 311 -18.35 -5.55 5.67
N PHE A 312 -17.45 -4.75 6.25
CA PHE A 312 -17.53 -4.32 7.63
C PHE A 312 -18.32 -3.03 7.83
N LEU A 313 -18.70 -2.31 6.76
CA LEU A 313 -19.59 -1.14 6.82
C LEU A 313 -21.07 -1.49 6.56
N GLY A 314 -21.33 -2.58 5.83
CA GLY A 314 -22.68 -2.97 5.43
C GLY A 314 -23.25 -2.03 4.35
N ASN A 315 -24.58 -1.99 4.20
CA ASN A 315 -25.24 -1.11 3.21
C ASN A 315 -25.27 0.38 3.63
N GLN A 316 -24.63 0.72 4.75
CA GLN A 316 -24.68 2.07 5.29
C GLN A 316 -23.53 2.92 4.74
N LYS A 317 -23.85 4.10 4.25
CA LYS A 317 -22.83 5.06 3.79
C LYS A 317 -22.26 5.77 5.01
N LEU A 318 -20.93 5.94 5.06
CA LEU A 318 -20.34 7.08 5.78
C LEU A 318 -20.82 8.33 5.04
N GLN A 319 -22.01 8.82 5.38
CA GLN A 319 -22.56 10.01 4.75
C GLN A 319 -21.66 11.18 5.08
N ASN A 320 -21.27 11.93 4.05
CA ASN A 320 -20.59 13.19 4.22
C ASN A 320 -21.59 14.16 4.87
N ASP A 321 -21.20 14.72 6.00
CA ASP A 321 -21.70 16.03 6.39
C ASP A 321 -21.06 17.10 5.49
#